data_AF-A0A6C2D3R9-F1
#
_entry.id   AF-A0A6C2D3R9-F1
#
_cell.length_a   1.000
_cell.length_b   1.000
_cell.length_c   1.000
_cell.angle_alpha   90.00
_cell.angle_beta   90.00
_cell.angle_gamma   90.00
#
_symmetry.space_group_name_H-M   'P 1'
#
loop_
_entity.id
_entity.type
_entity.pdbx_description
1 polymer ?
#
loop_
_entity_poly.entity_id
_entity_poly.type
_entity_poly.pdbx_seq_one_letter_code
_entity_poly.pdbx_strand_id
1 'polypeptide(L)'
;MPALDAILATMERLLNFQSQMVDKAGQESRAAYTSSRTLLIIVLMAGCAATLALARWITLSVTRPLGGEPDDVKEIAERIAAGDLSGPIHVRPGDTDSVVAAMHTMQSNLRDMASQLGDNADNLSAAARELSINANRISHSTEQQSESASSMAAAVEEVTVSIAHVSDRADDAHAITTETGHLAAEGRQVIDNNVTEMGCISDTVGNAARVIEAAGVQAEAISSIVAVIRGVADQTNLLALNAAIEAARAGE
;
A
#
# COMPACT_ATOMS: atom_id res chain seq x y z
N MET A 1 -135.21 -11.22 76.68
CA MET A 1 -135.54 -10.43 75.47
C MET A 1 -134.73 -10.98 74.31
N PRO A 2 -135.32 -11.84 73.46
CA PRO A 2 -134.57 -12.60 72.44
C PRO A 2 -134.05 -11.77 71.27
N ALA A 3 -134.61 -10.57 71.04
CA ALA A 3 -134.21 -9.70 69.93
C ALA A 3 -132.86 -8.99 70.16
N LEU A 4 -132.53 -8.63 71.41
CA LEU A 4 -131.26 -7.96 71.74
C LEU A 4 -130.08 -8.96 71.67
N ASP A 5 -130.28 -10.19 72.15
CA ASP A 5 -129.28 -11.26 72.06
C ASP A 5 -129.01 -11.66 70.60
N ALA A 6 -130.03 -11.64 69.73
CA ALA A 6 -129.86 -11.89 68.30
C ALA A 6 -129.04 -10.79 67.59
N ILE A 7 -129.20 -9.53 67.99
CA ILE A 7 -128.42 -8.40 67.47
C ILE A 7 -126.97 -8.46 67.97
N LEU A 8 -126.76 -8.75 69.26
CA LEU A 8 -125.41 -8.92 69.81
C LEU A 8 -124.68 -10.11 69.16
N ALA A 9 -125.36 -11.24 68.95
CA ALA A 9 -124.80 -12.40 68.27
C ALA A 9 -124.48 -12.15 66.78
N THR A 10 -125.27 -11.33 66.08
CA THR A 10 -124.98 -10.95 64.68
C THR A 10 -123.85 -9.94 64.59
N MET A 11 -123.76 -9.01 65.54
CA MET A 11 -122.64 -8.07 65.66
C MET A 11 -121.32 -8.78 66.01
N GLU A 12 -121.37 -9.79 66.89
CA GLU A 12 -120.22 -10.65 67.23
C GLU A 12 -119.77 -11.51 66.03
N ARG A 13 -120.73 -12.05 65.25
CA ARG A 13 -120.42 -12.72 63.97
C ARG A 13 -119.78 -11.78 62.95
N LEU A 14 -120.26 -10.54 62.84
CA LEU A 14 -119.70 -9.54 61.92
C LEU A 14 -118.30 -9.12 62.34
N LEU A 15 -118.07 -8.89 63.64
CA LEU A 15 -116.74 -8.57 64.19
C LEU A 15 -115.75 -9.72 63.98
N ASN A 16 -116.15 -10.97 64.24
CA ASN A 16 -115.32 -12.14 63.96
C ASN A 16 -115.03 -12.32 62.46
N PHE A 17 -116.01 -12.07 61.59
CA PHE A 17 -115.84 -12.11 60.14
C PHE A 17 -114.90 -11.00 59.65
N GLN A 18 -115.03 -9.77 60.17
CA GLN A 18 -114.10 -8.68 59.86
C GLN A 18 -112.69 -8.97 60.38
N SER A 19 -112.55 -9.51 61.60
CA SER A 19 -111.25 -9.91 62.15
C SER A 19 -110.58 -10.97 61.26
N GLN A 20 -111.32 -12.00 60.86
CA GLN A 20 -110.81 -13.03 59.94
C GLN A 20 -110.42 -12.46 58.58
N MET A 21 -111.19 -11.51 58.04
CA MET A 21 -110.88 -10.86 56.76
C MET A 21 -109.63 -9.97 56.86
N VAL A 22 -109.46 -9.23 57.96
CA VAL A 22 -108.26 -8.43 58.23
C VAL A 22 -107.03 -9.32 58.44
N ASP A 23 -107.18 -10.45 59.15
CA ASP A 23 -106.09 -11.41 59.33
C ASP A 23 -105.70 -12.08 58.01
N LYS A 24 -106.68 -12.46 57.17
CA LYS A 24 -106.42 -13.05 55.85
C LYS A 24 -105.77 -12.05 54.90
N ALA A 25 -106.27 -10.81 54.84
CA ALA A 25 -105.65 -9.73 54.05
C ALA A 25 -104.25 -9.38 54.57
N GLY A 26 -104.03 -9.42 55.88
CA GLY A 26 -102.72 -9.26 56.51
C GLY A 26 -101.75 -10.39 56.17
N GLN A 27 -102.21 -11.64 56.12
CA GLN A 27 -101.42 -12.80 55.71
C GLN A 27 -101.08 -12.78 54.21
N GLU A 28 -102.05 -12.46 53.35
CA GLU A 28 -101.83 -12.31 51.90
C GLU A 28 -100.86 -11.17 51.59
N SER A 29 -101.00 -10.02 52.27
CA SER A 29 -100.06 -8.90 52.14
C SER A 29 -98.66 -9.26 52.63
N ARG A 30 -98.54 -9.95 53.77
CA ARG A 30 -97.23 -10.45 54.27
C ARG A 30 -96.61 -11.47 53.33
N ALA A 31 -97.39 -12.41 52.78
CA ALA A 31 -96.90 -13.42 51.85
C ALA A 31 -96.45 -12.79 50.51
N ALA A 32 -97.19 -11.81 50.00
CA ALA A 32 -96.77 -11.04 48.84
C ALA A 32 -95.46 -10.27 49.12
N TYR A 33 -95.36 -9.63 50.29
CA TYR A 33 -94.15 -8.90 50.70
C TYR A 33 -92.93 -9.82 50.85
N THR A 34 -93.06 -10.98 51.48
CA THR A 34 -91.96 -11.94 51.64
C THR A 34 -91.53 -12.56 50.31
N SER A 35 -92.49 -12.86 49.42
CA SER A 35 -92.22 -13.36 48.06
C SER A 35 -91.48 -12.32 47.22
N SER A 36 -91.97 -11.08 47.17
CA SER A 36 -91.30 -9.97 46.48
C SER A 36 -89.91 -9.69 47.04
N ARG A 37 -89.74 -9.72 48.37
CA ARG A 37 -88.43 -9.55 49.03
C ARG A 37 -87.44 -10.67 48.65
N THR A 38 -87.91 -11.92 48.61
CA THR A 38 -87.05 -13.08 48.26
C THR A 38 -86.62 -13.01 46.80
N LEU A 39 -87.54 -12.67 45.89
CA LEU A 39 -87.22 -12.50 44.46
C LEU A 39 -86.20 -11.37 44.25
N LEU A 40 -86.37 -10.23 44.92
CA LEU A 40 -85.40 -9.13 44.88
C LEU A 40 -84.01 -9.57 45.36
N ILE A 41 -83.92 -10.33 46.45
CA ILE A 41 -82.63 -10.86 46.95
C ILE A 41 -81.99 -11.82 45.94
N ILE A 42 -82.77 -12.72 45.32
CA ILE A 42 -82.25 -13.65 44.31
C ILE A 42 -81.72 -12.89 43.09
N VAL A 43 -82.45 -11.90 42.60
CA VAL A 43 -82.02 -11.07 41.45
C VAL A 43 -80.73 -10.31 41.78
N LEU A 44 -80.63 -9.72 42.99
CA LEU A 44 -79.41 -9.06 43.44
C LEU A 44 -78.21 -10.02 43.55
N MET A 45 -78.42 -11.20 44.15
CA MET A 45 -77.39 -12.23 44.26
C MET A 45 -76.93 -12.74 42.90
N ALA A 46 -77.87 -12.97 41.97
CA ALA A 46 -77.57 -13.38 40.61
C ALA A 46 -76.79 -12.29 39.85
N GLY A 47 -77.14 -11.01 40.02
CA GLY A 47 -76.39 -9.88 39.47
C GLY A 47 -74.96 -9.79 40.00
N CYS A 48 -74.78 -9.94 41.33
CA CYS A 48 -73.45 -10.00 41.93
C CYS A 48 -72.63 -11.20 41.45
N ALA A 49 -73.24 -12.38 41.33
CA ALA A 49 -72.55 -13.56 40.82
C ALA A 49 -72.14 -13.41 39.35
N ALA A 50 -73.02 -12.85 38.51
CA ALA A 50 -72.73 -12.59 37.10
C ALA A 50 -71.60 -11.58 36.92
N THR A 51 -71.58 -10.48 37.68
CA THR A 51 -70.51 -9.47 37.63
C THR A 51 -69.16 -10.03 38.09
N LEU A 52 -69.13 -10.83 39.16
CA LEU A 52 -67.92 -11.52 39.62
C LEU A 52 -67.41 -12.54 38.59
N ALA A 53 -68.31 -13.30 37.97
CA ALA A 53 -67.95 -14.26 36.92
C ALA A 53 -67.38 -13.56 35.69
N LEU A 54 -68.00 -12.46 35.24
CA LEU A 54 -67.51 -11.68 34.10
C LEU A 54 -66.14 -11.06 34.39
N ALA A 55 -65.96 -10.46 35.58
CA ALA A 55 -64.68 -9.90 36.00
C ALA A 55 -63.58 -10.98 36.01
N ARG A 56 -63.87 -12.15 36.59
CA ARG A 56 -62.91 -13.27 36.64
C ARG A 56 -62.60 -13.81 35.24
N TRP A 57 -63.58 -13.89 34.34
CA TRP A 57 -63.38 -14.30 32.96
C TRP A 57 -62.51 -13.32 32.19
N ILE A 58 -62.73 -12.01 32.31
CA ILE A 58 -61.91 -10.96 31.69
C ILE A 58 -60.48 -11.00 32.22
N THR A 59 -60.29 -11.11 33.54
CA THR A 59 -58.95 -11.24 34.14
C THR A 59 -58.22 -12.45 33.56
N LEU A 60 -58.86 -13.62 33.50
CA LEU A 60 -58.25 -14.84 32.97
C LEU A 60 -57.99 -14.77 31.45
N SER A 61 -58.88 -14.12 30.70
CA SER A 61 -58.80 -13.99 29.25
C SER A 61 -57.78 -12.95 28.78
N VAL A 62 -57.52 -11.90 29.56
CA VAL A 62 -56.72 -10.74 29.12
C VAL A 62 -55.44 -10.60 29.94
N THR A 63 -55.53 -10.51 31.27
CA THR A 63 -54.34 -10.25 32.11
C THR A 63 -53.39 -11.45 32.19
N ARG A 64 -53.90 -12.67 32.02
CA ARG A 64 -53.07 -13.88 32.06
C ARG A 64 -52.19 -14.03 30.81
N PRO A 65 -52.72 -13.90 29.57
CA PRO A 65 -51.88 -13.90 28.36
C PRO A 65 -50.95 -12.68 28.26
N LEU A 66 -51.34 -11.52 28.81
CA LEU A 66 -50.45 -10.36 28.86
C LEU A 66 -49.25 -10.60 29.79
N GLY A 67 -49.44 -11.34 30.89
CA GLY A 67 -48.37 -11.61 31.87
C GLY A 67 -48.24 -10.55 32.96
N GLY A 68 -48.99 -9.46 32.88
CA GLY A 68 -48.96 -8.32 33.83
C GLY A 68 -50.19 -7.42 33.71
N GLU A 69 -50.17 -6.28 34.40
CA GLU A 69 -51.17 -5.23 34.23
C GLU A 69 -51.05 -4.62 32.82
N PRO A 70 -52.18 -4.31 32.11
CA PRO A 70 -52.13 -3.74 30.76
C PRO A 70 -51.32 -2.46 30.63
N ASP A 71 -51.36 -1.60 31.65
CA ASP A 71 -50.62 -0.34 31.66
C ASP A 71 -49.10 -0.56 31.75
N ASP A 72 -48.65 -1.55 32.53
CA ASP A 72 -47.23 -1.94 32.61
C ASP A 72 -46.73 -2.48 31.27
N VAL A 73 -47.53 -3.33 30.59
CA VAL A 73 -47.17 -3.88 29.27
C VAL A 73 -47.05 -2.76 28.25
N LYS A 74 -47.97 -1.79 28.29
CA LYS A 74 -47.90 -0.60 27.43
C LYS A 74 -46.64 0.20 27.71
N GLU A 75 -46.31 0.47 28.97
CA GLU A 75 -45.11 1.23 29.35
C GLU A 75 -43.83 0.52 28.86
N ILE A 76 -43.73 -0.80 29.06
CA ILE A 76 -42.60 -1.59 28.56
C ILE A 76 -42.48 -1.46 27.04
N ALA A 77 -43.59 -1.58 26.32
CA ALA A 77 -43.61 -1.46 24.86
C ALA A 77 -43.16 -0.07 24.38
N GLU A 78 -43.67 0.99 25.02
CA GLU A 78 -43.30 2.38 24.72
C GLU A 78 -41.82 2.64 24.98
N ARG A 79 -41.26 2.09 26.07
CA ARG A 79 -39.82 2.20 26.39
C ARG A 79 -38.95 1.50 25.37
N ILE A 80 -39.28 0.26 25.00
CA ILE A 80 -38.54 -0.46 23.94
C ILE A 80 -38.64 0.29 22.61
N ALA A 81 -39.83 0.80 22.26
CA ALA A 81 -40.04 1.57 21.03
C ALA A 81 -39.25 2.89 21.02
N ALA A 82 -39.05 3.51 22.19
CA ALA A 82 -38.20 4.68 22.36
C ALA A 82 -36.69 4.35 22.37
N GLY A 83 -36.32 3.06 22.31
CA GLY A 83 -34.94 2.58 22.39
C GLY A 83 -34.37 2.55 23.82
N ASP A 84 -35.20 2.80 24.84
CA ASP A 84 -34.80 2.60 26.24
C ASP A 84 -34.88 1.12 26.61
N LEU A 85 -33.74 0.43 26.46
CA LEU A 85 -33.58 -0.95 26.86
C LEU A 85 -33.00 -1.08 28.28
N SER A 86 -32.83 0.01 29.05
CA SER A 86 -32.11 -0.06 30.34
C SER A 86 -32.94 -0.70 31.47
N GLY A 87 -34.26 -0.62 31.40
CA GLY A 87 -35.14 -1.10 32.45
C GLY A 87 -35.27 -2.61 32.55
N PRO A 88 -35.30 -3.19 33.77
CA PRO A 88 -35.62 -4.60 33.94
C PRO A 88 -37.11 -4.85 33.64
N ILE A 89 -37.38 -5.83 32.79
CA ILE A 89 -38.73 -6.36 32.57
C ILE A 89 -38.93 -7.54 33.52
N HIS A 90 -39.84 -7.42 34.48
CA HIS A 90 -40.10 -8.47 35.46
C HIS A 90 -41.09 -9.48 34.89
N VAL A 91 -40.59 -10.67 34.54
CA VAL A 91 -41.40 -11.79 34.08
C VAL A 91 -41.78 -12.66 35.28
N ARG A 92 -43.03 -13.13 35.33
CA ARG A 92 -43.49 -14.03 36.39
C ARG A 92 -42.68 -15.35 36.36
N PRO A 93 -42.33 -15.95 37.51
CA PRO A 93 -41.60 -17.22 37.52
C PRO A 93 -42.36 -18.32 36.75
N GLY A 94 -41.70 -18.94 35.77
CA GLY A 94 -42.27 -19.99 34.93
C GLY A 94 -43.15 -19.51 33.77
N ASP A 95 -43.26 -18.20 33.55
CA ASP A 95 -43.99 -17.63 32.43
C ASP A 95 -43.08 -17.47 31.20
N THR A 96 -43.34 -18.26 30.16
CA THR A 96 -42.57 -18.25 28.89
C THR A 96 -43.39 -17.75 27.70
N ASP A 97 -44.71 -17.69 27.85
CA ASP A 97 -45.64 -17.56 26.72
C ASP A 97 -46.39 -16.23 26.73
N SER A 98 -46.29 -15.45 27.83
CA SER A 98 -46.92 -14.14 27.90
C SER A 98 -46.25 -13.10 27.00
N VAL A 99 -47.00 -12.04 26.71
CA VAL A 99 -46.48 -10.88 25.97
C VAL A 99 -45.29 -10.25 26.71
N VAL A 100 -45.33 -10.18 28.04
CA VAL A 100 -44.22 -9.68 28.87
C VAL A 100 -42.98 -10.57 28.74
N ALA A 101 -43.12 -11.90 28.71
CA ALA A 101 -41.99 -12.82 28.49
C ALA A 101 -41.36 -12.66 27.09
N ALA A 102 -42.20 -12.49 26.06
CA ALA A 102 -41.74 -12.21 24.70
C ALA A 102 -41.03 -10.84 24.61
N MET A 103 -41.55 -9.81 25.27
CA MET A 103 -40.92 -8.48 25.34
C MET A 103 -39.59 -8.50 26.08
N HIS A 104 -39.47 -9.28 27.16
CA HIS A 104 -38.18 -9.48 27.84
C HIS A 104 -37.14 -10.08 26.90
N THR A 105 -37.50 -11.13 26.15
CA THR A 105 -36.61 -11.75 25.16
C THR A 105 -36.24 -10.76 24.04
N MET A 106 -37.21 -10.01 23.53
CA MET A 106 -36.98 -8.95 22.53
C MET A 106 -36.01 -7.90 23.04
N GLN A 107 -36.21 -7.41 24.27
CA GLN A 107 -35.33 -6.42 24.90
C GLN A 107 -33.90 -6.96 25.03
N SER A 108 -33.73 -8.21 25.47
CA SER A 108 -32.40 -8.86 25.55
C SER A 108 -31.71 -8.91 24.20
N ASN A 109 -32.39 -9.40 23.17
CA ASN A 109 -31.82 -9.51 21.83
C ASN A 109 -31.46 -8.14 21.23
N LEU A 110 -32.28 -7.11 21.49
CA LEU A 110 -31.98 -5.74 21.06
C LEU A 110 -30.77 -5.16 21.80
N ARG A 111 -30.59 -5.44 23.10
CA ARG A 111 -29.38 -5.04 23.84
C ARG A 111 -28.13 -5.71 23.28
N ASP A 112 -28.20 -7.01 23.03
CA ASP A 112 -27.08 -7.77 22.49
C ASP A 112 -26.68 -7.25 21.11
N MET A 113 -27.67 -6.96 20.26
CA MET A 113 -27.45 -6.36 18.94
C MET A 113 -26.82 -4.96 19.04
N ALA A 114 -27.30 -4.12 19.97
CA ALA A 114 -26.75 -2.79 20.20
C ALA A 114 -25.29 -2.86 20.72
N SER A 115 -24.99 -3.81 21.61
CA SER A 115 -23.63 -4.06 22.09
C SER A 115 -22.70 -4.48 20.95
N GLN A 116 -23.12 -5.46 20.13
CA GLN A 116 -22.34 -5.92 18.98
C GLN A 116 -22.12 -4.81 17.94
N LEU A 117 -23.12 -3.95 17.72
CA LEU A 117 -22.96 -2.77 16.87
C LEU A 117 -21.96 -1.77 17.45
N GLY A 118 -21.96 -1.56 18.77
CA GLY A 118 -20.97 -0.75 19.47
C GLY A 118 -19.56 -1.29 19.28
N ASP A 119 -19.34 -2.58 19.56
CA ASP A 119 -18.05 -3.24 19.40
C ASP A 119 -17.54 -3.17 17.95
N ASN A 120 -18.44 -3.37 16.97
CA ASN A 120 -18.10 -3.24 15.55
C ASN A 120 -17.74 -1.81 15.15
N ALA A 121 -18.43 -0.81 15.69
CA ALA A 121 -18.12 0.59 15.45
C ALA A 121 -16.75 0.98 16.03
N ASP A 122 -16.42 0.49 17.22
CA ASP A 122 -15.11 0.69 17.85
C ASP A 122 -13.98 0.02 17.05
N ASN A 123 -14.20 -1.22 16.58
CA ASN A 123 -13.26 -1.91 15.70
C ASN A 123 -13.06 -1.18 14.38
N LEU A 124 -14.14 -0.69 13.76
CA LEU A 124 -14.07 0.10 12.52
C LEU A 124 -13.31 1.41 12.74
N SER A 125 -13.55 2.10 13.86
CA SER A 125 -12.84 3.32 14.25
C SER A 125 -11.34 3.06 14.48
N ALA A 126 -10.98 1.94 15.11
CA ALA A 126 -9.59 1.53 15.27
C ALA A 126 -8.92 1.26 13.91
N ALA A 127 -9.57 0.48 13.03
CA ALA A 127 -9.07 0.19 11.69
C ALA A 127 -8.90 1.45 10.83
N ALA A 128 -9.83 2.41 10.91
CA ALA A 128 -9.75 3.69 10.21
C ALA A 128 -8.55 4.53 10.71
N ARG A 129 -8.28 4.53 12.01
CA ARG A 129 -7.10 5.20 12.59
C ARG A 129 -5.80 4.56 12.10
N GLU A 130 -5.73 3.23 12.09
CA GLU A 130 -4.57 2.51 11.57
C GLU A 130 -4.33 2.79 10.07
N LEU A 131 -5.41 2.79 9.27
CA LEU A 131 -5.34 3.15 7.86
C LEU A 131 -4.82 4.57 7.64
N SER A 132 -5.26 5.53 8.45
CA SER A 132 -4.77 6.92 8.39
C SER A 132 -3.27 7.03 8.71
N ILE A 133 -2.80 6.31 9.74
CA ILE A 133 -1.37 6.24 10.08
C ILE A 133 -0.57 5.63 8.92
N ASN A 134 -1.06 4.54 8.34
CA ASN A 134 -0.40 3.88 7.21
C ASN A 134 -0.38 4.76 5.96
N ALA A 135 -1.47 5.47 5.66
CA ALA A 135 -1.52 6.41 4.55
C ALA A 135 -0.49 7.55 4.72
N ASN A 136 -0.33 8.08 5.93
CA ASN A 136 0.67 9.12 6.19
C ASN A 136 2.11 8.59 6.03
N ARG A 137 2.38 7.37 6.51
CA ARG A 137 3.67 6.69 6.29
C ARG A 137 3.96 6.49 4.80
N ILE A 138 2.97 6.03 4.04
CA ILE A 138 3.10 5.85 2.58
C ILE A 138 3.41 7.19 1.92
N SER A 139 2.70 8.27 2.28
CA SER A 139 2.96 9.60 1.74
C SER A 139 4.41 10.03 1.95
N HIS A 140 4.94 9.86 3.17
CA HIS A 140 6.33 10.19 3.48
C HIS A 140 7.33 9.32 2.70
N SER A 141 7.07 8.02 2.57
CA SER A 141 7.91 7.13 1.76
C SER A 141 7.89 7.49 0.27
N THR A 142 6.74 7.91 -0.27
CA THR A 142 6.61 8.39 -1.65
C THR A 142 7.40 9.67 -1.87
N GLU A 143 7.41 10.60 -0.90
CA GLU A 143 8.20 11.83 -0.99
C GLU A 143 9.70 11.53 -1.03
N GLN A 144 10.20 10.65 -0.15
CA GLN A 144 11.59 10.17 -0.18
C GLN A 144 11.95 9.44 -1.49
N GLN A 145 11.02 8.64 -2.03
CA GLN A 145 11.22 7.96 -3.30
C GLN A 145 11.29 8.95 -4.46
N SER A 146 10.49 10.02 -4.42
CA SER A 146 10.54 11.09 -5.41
C SER A 146 11.87 11.84 -5.37
N GLU A 147 12.38 12.15 -4.18
CA GLU A 147 13.70 12.77 -4.00
C GLU A 147 14.81 11.86 -4.56
N SER A 148 14.79 10.57 -4.20
CA SER A 148 15.75 9.58 -4.71
C SER A 148 15.69 9.45 -6.23
N ALA A 149 14.50 9.48 -6.83
CA ALA A 149 14.32 9.46 -8.28
C ALA A 149 14.90 10.71 -8.95
N SER A 150 14.74 11.88 -8.33
CA SER A 150 15.35 13.13 -8.81
C SER A 150 16.87 13.08 -8.75
N SER A 151 17.46 12.56 -7.66
CA SER A 151 18.92 12.37 -7.56
C SER A 151 19.43 11.37 -8.59
N MET A 152 18.71 10.27 -8.85
CA MET A 152 19.06 9.32 -9.91
C MET A 152 19.03 9.97 -11.29
N ALA A 153 18.01 10.79 -11.59
CA ALA A 153 17.94 11.51 -12.86
C ALA A 153 19.16 12.44 -13.05
N ALA A 154 19.53 13.20 -12.01
CA ALA A 154 20.72 14.05 -12.05
C ALA A 154 22.01 13.25 -12.26
N ALA A 155 22.16 12.10 -11.59
CA ALA A 155 23.31 11.21 -11.79
C ALA A 155 23.36 10.64 -13.23
N VAL A 156 22.21 10.34 -13.82
CA VAL A 156 22.12 9.89 -15.22
C VAL A 156 22.50 11.00 -16.19
N GLU A 157 22.12 12.26 -15.91
CA GLU A 157 22.58 13.41 -16.69
C GLU A 157 24.10 13.57 -16.63
N GLU A 158 24.70 13.48 -15.43
CA GLU A 158 26.15 13.55 -15.26
C GLU A 158 26.89 12.43 -16.00
N VAL A 159 26.37 11.19 -15.93
CA VAL A 159 26.93 10.06 -16.68
C VAL A 159 26.83 10.29 -18.18
N THR A 160 25.71 10.84 -18.66
CA THR A 160 25.51 11.13 -20.08
C THR A 160 26.52 12.17 -20.59
N VAL A 161 26.76 13.23 -19.80
CA VAL A 161 27.81 14.22 -20.09
C VAL A 161 29.18 13.54 -20.08
N SER A 162 29.49 12.72 -19.08
CA SER A 162 30.77 12.00 -19.01
C SER A 162 31.01 11.10 -20.23
N ILE A 163 29.97 10.40 -20.71
CA ILE A 163 30.04 9.59 -21.93
C ILE A 163 30.33 10.44 -23.16
N ALA A 164 29.71 11.62 -23.28
CA ALA A 164 30.00 12.56 -24.38
C ALA A 164 31.48 13.00 -24.34
N HIS A 165 31.99 13.39 -23.17
CA HIS A 165 33.40 13.74 -23.00
C HIS A 165 34.36 12.58 -23.32
N VAL A 166 33.99 11.33 -23.01
CA VAL A 166 34.77 10.14 -23.37
C VAL A 166 34.79 9.94 -24.89
N SER A 167 33.66 10.17 -25.57
CA SER A 167 33.56 10.12 -27.02
C SER A 167 34.46 11.17 -27.69
N ASP A 168 34.35 12.43 -27.26
CA ASP A 168 35.18 13.52 -27.80
C ASP A 168 36.68 13.23 -27.63
N ARG A 169 37.09 12.72 -26.46
CA ARG A 169 38.48 12.32 -26.21
C ARG A 169 38.94 11.15 -27.05
N ALA A 170 38.03 10.22 -27.39
CA ALA A 170 38.36 9.10 -28.26
C ALA A 170 38.60 9.59 -29.70
N ASP A 171 37.81 10.56 -30.18
CA ASP A 171 37.99 11.20 -31.48
C ASP A 171 39.30 11.99 -31.54
N ASP A 172 39.62 12.77 -30.50
CA ASP A 172 40.90 13.48 -30.39
C ASP A 172 42.09 12.50 -30.43
N ALA A 173 42.02 11.41 -29.65
CA ALA A 173 43.06 10.38 -29.64
C ALA A 173 43.20 9.69 -31.01
N HIS A 174 42.09 9.47 -31.73
CA HIS A 174 42.11 8.93 -33.07
C HIS A 174 42.79 9.88 -34.07
N ALA A 175 42.48 11.18 -34.00
CA ALA A 175 43.12 12.21 -34.83
C ALA A 175 44.63 12.28 -34.58
N ILE A 176 45.05 12.33 -33.30
CA ILE A 176 46.48 12.35 -32.92
C ILE A 176 47.20 11.09 -33.40
N THR A 177 46.57 9.91 -33.26
CA THR A 177 47.15 8.65 -33.72
C THR A 177 47.32 8.62 -35.23
N THR A 178 46.33 9.14 -35.97
CA THR A 178 46.39 9.24 -37.43
C THR A 178 47.54 10.16 -37.88
N GLU A 179 47.66 11.33 -37.26
CA GLU A 179 48.75 12.27 -37.55
C GLU A 179 50.12 11.69 -37.19
N THR A 180 50.23 11.01 -36.04
CA THR A 180 51.46 10.31 -35.65
C THR A 180 51.85 9.24 -36.68
N GLY A 181 50.87 8.51 -37.22
CA GLY A 181 51.07 7.54 -38.28
C GLY A 181 51.59 8.19 -39.57
N HIS A 182 51.08 9.38 -39.93
CA HIS A 182 51.54 10.15 -41.08
C HIS A 182 52.99 10.63 -40.90
N LEU A 183 53.30 11.26 -39.76
CA LEU A 183 54.66 11.70 -39.42
C LEU A 183 55.66 10.55 -39.38
N ALA A 184 55.26 9.38 -38.89
CA ALA A 184 56.11 8.18 -38.91
C ALA A 184 56.39 7.68 -40.34
N ALA A 185 55.43 7.81 -41.27
CA ALA A 185 55.62 7.49 -42.68
C ALA A 185 56.55 8.50 -43.37
N GLU A 186 56.40 9.80 -43.10
CA GLU A 186 57.33 10.83 -43.57
C GLU A 186 58.75 10.60 -43.03
N GLY A 187 58.88 10.29 -41.74
CA GLY A 187 60.17 9.95 -41.12
C GLY A 187 60.83 8.74 -41.77
N ARG A 188 60.04 7.73 -42.16
CA ARG A 188 60.54 6.56 -42.91
C ARG A 188 61.09 6.98 -44.28
N GLN A 189 60.39 7.85 -45.01
CA GLN A 189 60.86 8.38 -46.29
C GLN A 189 62.22 9.07 -46.15
N VAL A 190 62.41 9.87 -45.08
CA VAL A 190 63.69 10.54 -44.80
C VAL A 190 64.80 9.53 -44.51
N ILE A 191 64.52 8.48 -43.74
CA ILE A 191 65.49 7.41 -43.47
C ILE A 191 65.87 6.68 -44.77
N ASP A 192 64.90 6.33 -45.61
CA ASP A 192 65.15 5.64 -46.89
C ASP A 192 66.01 6.50 -47.84
N ASN A 193 65.76 7.81 -47.88
CA ASN A 193 66.59 8.76 -48.62
C ASN A 193 68.03 8.79 -48.07
N ASN A 194 68.21 8.86 -46.75
CA ASN A 194 69.53 8.85 -46.12
C ASN A 194 70.30 7.54 -46.39
N VAL A 195 69.62 6.39 -46.38
CA VAL A 195 70.22 5.09 -46.73
C VAL A 195 70.70 5.11 -48.19
N THR A 196 69.88 5.65 -49.09
CA THR A 196 70.25 5.80 -50.51
C THR A 196 71.48 6.68 -50.68
N GLU A 197 71.53 7.83 -49.99
CA GLU A 197 72.65 8.77 -50.05
C GLU A 197 73.94 8.17 -49.47
N MET A 198 73.84 7.43 -48.36
CA MET A 198 74.97 6.66 -47.82
C MET A 198 75.48 5.60 -48.79
N GLY A 199 74.60 4.98 -49.59
CA GLY A 199 74.99 4.13 -50.71
C GLY A 199 75.85 4.86 -51.74
N CYS A 200 75.43 6.05 -52.18
CA CYS A 200 76.20 6.88 -53.12
C CYS A 200 77.56 7.33 -52.55
N ILE A 201 77.63 7.66 -51.26
CA ILE A 201 78.88 7.98 -50.58
C ILE A 201 79.81 6.76 -50.60
N SER A 202 79.31 5.58 -50.24
CA SER A 202 80.08 4.33 -50.27
C SER A 202 80.65 4.05 -51.66
N ASP A 203 79.86 4.22 -52.72
CA ASP A 203 80.30 4.07 -54.10
C ASP A 203 81.40 5.08 -54.48
N THR A 204 81.23 6.34 -54.07
CA THR A 204 82.21 7.41 -54.32
C THR A 204 83.53 7.15 -53.62
N VAL A 205 83.49 6.71 -52.36
CA VAL A 205 84.67 6.30 -51.60
C VAL A 205 85.36 5.11 -52.25
N GLY A 206 84.60 4.11 -52.70
CA GLY A 206 85.13 2.97 -53.45
C GLY A 206 85.81 3.38 -54.78
N ASN A 207 85.24 4.36 -55.49
CA ASN A 207 85.85 4.93 -56.70
C ASN A 207 87.16 5.65 -56.38
N ALA A 208 87.18 6.49 -55.35
CA ALA A 208 88.38 7.21 -54.92
C ALA A 208 89.51 6.25 -54.53
N ALA A 209 89.18 5.17 -53.81
CA ALA A 209 90.16 4.14 -53.45
C ALA A 209 90.81 3.50 -54.69
N ARG A 210 90.03 3.17 -55.73
CA ARG A 210 90.56 2.63 -57.00
C ARG A 210 91.47 3.63 -57.73
N VAL A 211 91.12 4.92 -57.73
CA VAL A 211 91.96 5.97 -58.34
C VAL A 211 93.29 6.10 -57.60
N ILE A 212 93.26 6.06 -56.27
CA ILE A 212 94.48 6.11 -55.44
C ILE A 212 95.36 4.88 -55.72
N GLU A 213 94.78 3.69 -55.82
CA GLU A 213 95.51 2.47 -56.16
C GLU A 213 96.17 2.58 -57.55
N ALA A 214 95.43 3.04 -58.56
CA ALA A 214 95.96 3.26 -59.91
C ALA A 214 97.09 4.30 -59.93
N ALA A 215 96.94 5.40 -59.18
CA ALA A 215 97.98 6.41 -59.03
C ALA A 215 99.23 5.84 -58.34
N GLY A 216 99.07 4.94 -57.36
CA GLY A 216 100.16 4.20 -56.74
C GLY A 216 100.95 3.36 -57.74
N VAL A 217 100.26 2.57 -58.57
CA VAL A 217 100.88 1.78 -59.65
C VAL A 217 101.63 2.68 -60.63
N GLN A 218 101.06 3.82 -61.00
CA GLN A 218 101.71 4.77 -61.91
C GLN A 218 102.96 5.41 -61.29
N ALA A 219 102.93 5.74 -60.00
CA ALA A 219 104.08 6.26 -59.27
C ALA A 219 105.23 5.22 -59.20
N GLU A 220 104.92 3.93 -59.01
CA GLU A 220 105.91 2.85 -59.10
C GLU A 220 106.55 2.76 -60.49
N ALA A 221 105.75 2.86 -61.55
CA ALA A 221 106.25 2.88 -62.93
C ALA A 221 107.17 4.08 -63.19
N ILE A 222 106.82 5.27 -62.70
CA ILE A 222 107.67 6.47 -62.78
C ILE A 222 108.97 6.26 -62.01
N SER A 223 108.90 5.70 -60.78
CA SER A 223 110.08 5.40 -59.97
C SER A 223 111.05 4.47 -60.71
N SER A 224 110.52 3.45 -61.40
CA SER A 224 111.30 2.56 -62.26
C SER A 224 111.97 3.30 -63.42
N ILE A 225 111.24 4.17 -64.12
CA ILE A 225 111.80 5.00 -65.20
C ILE A 225 112.90 5.94 -64.66
N VAL A 226 112.68 6.59 -63.52
CA VAL A 226 113.68 7.48 -62.89
C VAL A 226 114.93 6.68 -62.50
N ALA A 227 114.79 5.45 -62.02
CA ALA A 227 115.92 4.56 -61.75
C ALA A 227 116.71 4.23 -63.03
N VAL A 228 116.01 3.96 -64.15
CA VAL A 228 116.66 3.77 -65.46
C VAL A 228 117.37 5.05 -65.92
N ILE A 229 116.73 6.22 -65.83
CA ILE A 229 117.34 7.51 -66.19
C ILE A 229 118.60 7.75 -65.37
N ARG A 230 118.56 7.46 -64.06
CA ARG A 230 119.73 7.58 -63.18
C ARG A 230 120.86 6.65 -63.63
N GLY A 231 120.53 5.40 -63.98
CA GLY A 231 121.48 4.47 -64.57
C GLY A 231 122.09 4.96 -65.89
N VAL A 232 121.28 5.58 -66.77
CA VAL A 232 121.76 6.18 -68.03
C VAL A 232 122.62 7.41 -67.76
N ALA A 233 122.25 8.26 -66.81
CA ALA A 233 123.02 9.44 -66.43
C ALA A 233 124.40 9.03 -65.88
N ASP A 234 124.47 7.99 -65.04
CA ASP A 234 125.72 7.44 -64.53
C ASP A 234 126.58 6.85 -65.67
N GLN A 235 125.96 6.15 -66.64
CA GLN A 235 126.65 5.70 -67.85
C GLN A 235 127.16 6.87 -68.71
N THR A 236 126.35 7.93 -68.87
CA THR A 236 126.70 9.11 -69.66
C THR A 236 127.83 9.88 -68.99
N ASN A 237 127.81 9.99 -67.66
CA ASN A 237 128.88 10.57 -66.86
C ASN A 237 130.19 9.78 -67.01
N LEU A 238 130.13 8.45 -67.00
CA LEU A 238 131.28 7.58 -67.29
C LEU A 238 131.80 7.74 -68.73
N LEU A 239 130.91 7.82 -69.72
CA LEU A 239 131.26 8.09 -71.12
C LEU A 239 131.90 9.46 -71.29
N ALA A 240 131.35 10.51 -70.68
CA ALA A 240 131.89 11.86 -70.71
C ALA A 240 133.26 11.94 -70.03
N LEU A 241 133.45 11.23 -68.91
CA LEU A 241 134.74 11.13 -68.24
C LEU A 241 135.77 10.42 -69.13
N ASN A 242 135.40 9.29 -69.75
CA ASN A 242 136.29 8.59 -70.70
C ASN A 242 136.61 9.46 -71.93
N ALA A 243 135.65 10.22 -72.45
CA ALA A 243 135.88 11.15 -73.54
C ALA A 243 136.79 12.32 -73.12
N ALA A 244 136.65 12.84 -71.90
CA ALA A 244 137.53 13.87 -71.35
C ALA A 244 138.97 13.36 -71.14
N ILE A 245 139.12 12.11 -70.68
CA ILE A 245 140.43 11.44 -70.58
C ILE A 245 141.05 11.30 -71.97
N GLU A 246 140.30 10.83 -72.98
CA GLU A 246 140.84 10.61 -74.32
C GLU A 246 141.11 11.93 -75.06
N ALA A 247 140.32 12.98 -74.82
CA ALA A 247 140.59 14.33 -75.30
C ALA A 247 141.86 14.94 -74.69
N ALA A 248 142.10 14.72 -73.38
CA ALA A 248 143.37 15.09 -72.74
C ALA A 248 144.55 14.30 -73.32
N ARG A 249 144.32 13.06 -73.77
CA ARG A 249 145.33 12.17 -74.34
C ARG A 249 145.69 12.47 -75.79
N ALA A 250 144.77 13.02 -76.58
CA ALA A 250 145.00 13.42 -77.97
C ALA A 250 145.62 14.82 -78.13
N GLY A 251 145.81 15.55 -77.02
CA GLY A 251 146.39 16.90 -76.96
C GLY A 251 147.89 16.97 -76.66
N GLU A 252 148.58 15.82 -76.51
CA GLU A 252 150.04 15.71 -76.35
C GLU A 252 150.72 15.01 -77.54
#